data_AF-A0A259EZB2-F1
#
_entry.id   AF-A0A259EZB2-F1
#
_cell.length_a   1.000
_cell.length_b   1.000
_cell.length_c   1.000
_cell.angle_alpha   90.00
_cell.angle_beta   90.00
_cell.angle_gamma   90.00
#
_symmetry.space_group_name_H-M   'P 1'
#
loop_
_entity.id
_entity.type
_entity.pdbx_description
1 polymer ?
#
loop_
_entity_poly.entity_id
_entity_poly.type
_entity_poly.pdbx_seq_one_letter_code
_entity_poly.pdbx_strand_id
1 'polypeptide(L)'
;PAVTYHEDADITDLEAFRVLTNKENEKQGVKITMLAFLMKAAVAALKKYPEFNSSLDGDDLVLKKYFNIAFAADTPNGLVVPVIRDADKKGIFELARETSELAALARDGKLKPEQMQGASFTISSLGGIGGTYFSPIVNAPEVAILGVSKAAMKPVWDGKQFIPRLICPLSLSADHRVCSVNVRLPSRCALKGIYD
;
A
#
# COMPACT_ATOMS: atom_id res chain seq x y z
N PRO A 1 12.25 17.27 1.76
CA PRO A 1 12.88 16.60 0.60
C PRO A 1 12.52 15.12 0.59
N ALA A 2 12.04 14.58 -0.53
CA ALA A 2 11.63 13.18 -0.59
C ALA A 2 12.83 12.26 -0.84
N VAL A 3 12.88 11.14 -0.12
CA VAL A 3 13.83 10.04 -0.34
C VAL A 3 13.03 8.76 -0.55
N THR A 4 13.42 7.96 -1.54
CA THR A 4 12.80 6.66 -1.83
C THR A 4 13.67 5.52 -1.32
N TYR A 5 13.06 4.59 -0.60
CA TYR A 5 13.66 3.35 -0.13
C TYR A 5 13.06 2.18 -0.90
N HIS A 6 13.91 1.34 -1.48
CA HIS A 6 13.49 0.15 -2.21
C HIS A 6 13.69 -1.09 -1.36
N GLU A 7 12.69 -1.97 -1.35
CA GLU A 7 12.81 -3.29 -0.75
C GLU A 7 12.03 -4.33 -1.54
N ASP A 8 12.41 -5.60 -1.38
CA ASP A 8 11.71 -6.74 -1.94
C ASP A 8 10.91 -7.46 -0.83
N ALA A 9 9.62 -7.73 -1.08
CA ALA A 9 8.76 -8.53 -0.21
C ALA A 9 8.49 -9.90 -0.82
N ASP A 10 8.67 -10.97 -0.05
CA ASP A 10 8.22 -12.30 -0.46
C ASP A 10 6.72 -12.41 -0.21
N ILE A 11 5.95 -12.58 -1.28
CA ILE A 11 4.50 -12.68 -1.25
C ILE A 11 4.01 -14.06 -1.72
N THR A 12 4.89 -15.07 -1.74
CA THR A 12 4.56 -16.40 -2.29
C THR A 12 3.35 -17.01 -1.57
N ASP A 13 3.41 -17.06 -0.25
CA ASP A 13 2.38 -17.70 0.56
C ASP A 13 1.13 -16.80 0.66
N LEU A 14 1.32 -15.48 0.66
CA LEU A 14 0.24 -14.51 0.61
C LEU A 14 -0.57 -14.60 -0.69
N GLU A 15 0.10 -14.74 -1.83
CA GLU A 15 -0.55 -14.89 -3.12
C GLU A 15 -1.30 -16.22 -3.21
N ALA A 16 -0.70 -17.31 -2.72
CA ALA A 16 -1.37 -18.60 -2.63
C ALA A 16 -2.63 -18.51 -1.76
N PHE A 17 -2.54 -17.86 -0.59
CA PHE A 17 -3.67 -17.61 0.30
C PHE A 17 -4.75 -16.76 -0.37
N ARG A 18 -4.38 -15.70 -1.09
CA ARG A 18 -5.32 -14.84 -1.84
C ARG A 18 -6.06 -15.63 -2.93
N VAL A 19 -5.35 -16.47 -3.67
CA VAL A 19 -5.96 -17.31 -4.73
C VAL A 19 -6.93 -18.31 -4.13
N LEU A 20 -6.53 -19.01 -3.06
CA LEU A 20 -7.39 -19.96 -2.36
C LEU A 20 -8.65 -19.27 -1.79
N THR A 21 -8.47 -18.15 -1.08
CA THR A 21 -9.58 -17.40 -0.48
C THR A 21 -10.57 -16.93 -1.54
N ASN A 22 -10.09 -16.45 -2.69
CA ASN A 22 -10.98 -16.05 -3.78
C ASN A 22 -11.77 -17.24 -4.33
N LYS A 23 -11.11 -18.40 -4.53
CA LYS A 23 -11.76 -19.62 -5.03
C LYS A 23 -12.86 -20.11 -4.09
N GLU A 24 -12.62 -20.09 -2.78
CA GLU A 24 -13.59 -20.51 -1.77
C GLU A 24 -14.79 -19.55 -1.65
N ASN A 25 -14.60 -18.28 -2.02
CA ASN A 25 -15.58 -17.22 -1.85
C ASN A 25 -16.13 -16.66 -3.17
N GLU A 26 -15.98 -17.38 -4.29
CA GLU A 26 -16.45 -16.94 -5.62
C GLU A 26 -17.93 -16.55 -5.62
N LYS A 27 -18.75 -17.25 -4.84
CA LYS A 27 -20.20 -16.99 -4.71
C LYS A 27 -20.55 -15.67 -4.03
N GLN A 28 -19.62 -15.06 -3.30
CA GLN A 28 -19.85 -13.78 -2.60
C GLN A 28 -19.73 -12.57 -3.53
N GLY A 29 -19.24 -12.74 -4.76
CA GLY A 29 -19.14 -11.65 -5.75
C GLY A 29 -18.07 -10.59 -5.45
N VAL A 30 -17.28 -10.74 -4.38
CA VAL A 30 -16.18 -9.84 -4.02
C VAL A 30 -14.84 -10.53 -4.32
N LYS A 31 -14.03 -9.90 -5.17
CA LYS A 31 -12.69 -10.38 -5.51
C LYS A 31 -11.63 -9.69 -4.66
N ILE A 32 -10.94 -10.45 -3.81
CA ILE A 32 -9.83 -9.96 -3.01
C ILE A 32 -8.60 -9.75 -3.90
N THR A 33 -8.10 -8.52 -3.88
CA THR A 33 -6.87 -8.11 -4.55
C THR A 33 -5.72 -7.99 -3.54
N MET A 34 -4.48 -7.95 -4.03
CA MET A 34 -3.31 -7.72 -3.17
C MET A 34 -3.39 -6.39 -2.40
N LEU A 35 -4.07 -5.39 -2.97
CA LEU A 35 -4.24 -4.07 -2.36
C LEU A 35 -4.93 -4.13 -0.98
N ALA A 36 -5.89 -5.04 -0.78
CA ALA A 36 -6.55 -5.18 0.52
C ALA A 36 -5.57 -5.66 1.60
N PHE A 37 -4.66 -6.58 1.27
CA PHE A 37 -3.60 -7.02 2.18
C PHE A 37 -2.59 -5.90 2.44
N LEU A 38 -2.18 -5.18 1.39
CA LEU A 38 -1.27 -4.03 1.50
C LEU A 38 -1.84 -2.93 2.39
N MET A 39 -3.15 -2.67 2.33
CA MET A 39 -3.81 -1.72 3.24
C MET A 39 -3.75 -2.19 4.69
N LYS A 40 -4.03 -3.48 4.97
CA LYS A 40 -3.92 -4.03 6.33
C LYS A 40 -2.47 -3.97 6.83
N ALA A 41 -1.50 -4.26 5.97
CA ALA A 41 -0.08 -4.17 6.27
C ALA A 41 0.35 -2.73 6.56
N ALA A 42 -0.06 -1.79 5.72
CA ALA A 42 0.21 -0.37 5.91
C ALA A 42 -0.37 0.11 7.24
N VAL A 43 -1.62 -0.22 7.56
CA VAL A 43 -2.23 0.13 8.85
C VAL A 43 -1.43 -0.41 10.03
N ALA A 44 -1.01 -1.69 9.98
CA ALA A 44 -0.21 -2.29 11.06
C ALA A 44 1.15 -1.57 11.21
N ALA A 45 1.80 -1.22 10.10
CA ALA A 45 3.03 -0.45 10.10
C ALA A 45 2.81 0.97 10.66
N LEU A 46 1.76 1.67 10.25
CA LEU A 46 1.41 3.02 10.72
C LEU A 46 1.10 3.05 12.22
N LYS A 47 0.47 2.00 12.76
CA LYS A 47 0.25 1.86 14.21
C LYS A 47 1.55 1.67 14.98
N LYS A 48 2.54 1.01 14.38
CA LYS A 48 3.86 0.75 14.98
C LYS A 48 4.80 1.95 14.85
N TYR A 49 4.68 2.71 13.76
CA TYR A 49 5.50 3.88 13.42
C TYR A 49 4.61 5.09 13.15
N PRO A 50 4.10 5.74 14.22
CA PRO A 50 3.11 6.81 14.09
C PRO A 50 3.64 8.05 13.36
N GLU A 51 4.97 8.21 13.21
CA GLU A 51 5.53 9.33 12.45
C GLU A 51 5.12 9.26 10.97
N PHE A 52 4.93 8.06 10.43
CA PHE A 52 4.42 7.86 9.07
C PHE A 52 2.91 8.13 8.95
N ASN A 53 2.18 8.14 10.08
CA ASN A 53 0.76 8.46 10.15
C ASN A 53 0.53 9.92 10.54
N SER A 54 1.23 10.82 9.86
CA SER A 54 1.23 12.25 10.20
C SER A 54 1.03 13.13 8.95
N SER A 55 0.86 14.41 9.20
CA SER A 55 0.94 15.45 8.17
C SER A 55 1.75 16.62 8.66
N LEU A 56 2.37 17.33 7.73
CA LEU A 56 3.01 18.62 8.00
C LEU A 56 1.99 19.74 7.82
N ASP A 57 1.84 20.56 8.85
CA ASP A 57 1.11 21.84 8.82
C ASP A 57 2.11 22.96 9.10
N GLY A 58 2.65 23.56 8.04
CA GLY A 58 3.83 24.43 8.15
C GLY A 58 5.04 23.64 8.65
N ASP A 59 5.51 23.99 9.86
CA ASP A 59 6.61 23.33 10.56
C ASP A 59 6.12 22.32 11.63
N ASP A 60 4.81 22.29 11.91
CA ASP A 60 4.23 21.42 12.92
C ASP A 60 3.90 20.03 12.36
N LEU A 61 4.24 19.01 13.15
CA LEU A 61 3.92 17.62 12.84
C LEU A 61 2.59 17.22 13.50
N VAL A 62 1.56 16.98 12.70
CA VAL A 62 0.24 16.55 13.18
C VAL A 62 0.13 15.03 13.10
N LEU A 63 0.18 14.36 14.26
CA LEU A 63 -0.04 12.92 14.37
C LEU A 63 -1.53 12.58 14.27
N LYS A 64 -1.87 11.72 13.30
CA LYS A 64 -3.26 11.30 13.06
C LYS A 64 -3.58 10.08 13.92
N LYS A 65 -4.79 10.07 14.52
CA LYS A 65 -5.33 8.92 15.29
C LYS A 65 -6.25 8.03 14.46
N TYR A 66 -6.59 8.44 13.25
CA TYR A 66 -7.35 7.68 12.27
C TYR A 66 -6.40 7.09 11.22
N PHE A 67 -6.87 6.07 10.51
CA PHE A 67 -6.09 5.35 9.49
C PHE A 67 -6.86 5.33 8.18
N ASN A 68 -6.80 6.45 7.46
CA ASN A 68 -7.42 6.56 6.14
C ASN A 68 -6.34 6.27 5.09
N ILE A 69 -6.55 5.22 4.29
CA ILE A 69 -5.56 4.80 3.29
C ILE A 69 -6.07 5.17 1.91
N ALA A 70 -5.31 6.01 1.22
CA ALA A 70 -5.55 6.31 -0.17
C ALA A 70 -4.93 5.27 -1.08
N PHE A 71 -5.51 5.07 -2.25
CA PHE A 71 -4.91 4.27 -3.30
C PHE A 71 -4.99 4.95 -4.65
N ALA A 72 -3.93 4.81 -5.45
CA ALA A 72 -3.90 5.38 -6.78
C ALA A 72 -4.74 4.52 -7.74
N ALA A 73 -5.68 5.16 -8.44
CA ALA A 73 -6.53 4.55 -9.44
C ALA A 73 -6.29 5.23 -10.79
N ASP A 74 -5.77 4.47 -11.75
CA ASP A 74 -5.57 4.95 -13.12
C ASP A 74 -6.92 4.95 -13.87
N THR A 75 -7.22 6.05 -14.55
CA THR A 75 -8.49 6.24 -15.27
C THR A 75 -8.22 6.85 -16.64
N PRO A 76 -9.15 6.74 -17.61
CA PRO A 76 -8.99 7.38 -18.91
C PRO A 76 -8.80 8.91 -18.84
N ASN A 77 -9.26 9.55 -17.76
CA ASN A 77 -9.15 10.99 -17.55
C ASN A 77 -7.90 11.38 -16.72
N GLY A 78 -7.04 10.42 -16.37
CA GLY A 78 -5.85 10.61 -15.55
C GLY A 78 -5.92 9.89 -14.21
N LEU A 79 -4.86 10.08 -13.43
CA LEU A 79 -4.69 9.45 -12.12
C LEU A 79 -5.55 10.14 -11.06
N VAL A 80 -6.37 9.37 -10.34
CA VAL A 80 -7.11 9.86 -9.17
C VAL A 80 -6.78 9.03 -7.93
N VAL A 81 -6.98 9.61 -6.76
CA VAL A 81 -6.53 9.04 -5.48
C VAL A 81 -7.70 8.97 -4.49
N PRO A 82 -8.60 7.98 -4.65
CA PRO A 82 -9.66 7.71 -3.68
C PRO A 82 -9.12 7.25 -2.32
N VAL A 83 -9.90 7.50 -1.27
CA VAL A 83 -9.55 7.28 0.13
C VAL A 83 -10.50 6.28 0.78
N ILE A 84 -9.95 5.19 1.30
CA ILE A 84 -10.64 4.27 2.21
C ILE A 84 -10.53 4.83 3.62
N ARG A 85 -11.67 5.18 4.22
CA ARG A 85 -11.73 5.70 5.60
C ARG A 85 -11.69 4.57 6.62
N ASP A 86 -11.09 4.83 7.78
CA ASP A 86 -11.05 3.90 8.92
C ASP A 86 -10.61 2.47 8.52
N ALA A 87 -9.59 2.36 7.66
CA ALA A 87 -9.12 1.08 7.12
C ALA A 87 -8.69 0.10 8.22
N ASP A 88 -8.36 0.60 9.41
CA ASP A 88 -7.99 -0.21 10.55
C ASP A 88 -9.16 -0.95 11.21
N LYS A 89 -10.39 -0.46 11.04
CA LYS A 89 -11.62 -1.07 11.54
C LYS A 89 -12.22 -2.09 10.57
N LYS A 90 -11.67 -2.20 9.36
CA LYS A 90 -12.24 -2.99 8.26
C LYS A 90 -11.57 -4.34 8.08
N GLY A 91 -12.39 -5.33 7.69
CA GLY A 91 -11.94 -6.65 7.27
C GLY A 91 -11.46 -6.66 5.82
N ILE A 92 -10.80 -7.74 5.39
CA ILE A 92 -10.22 -7.78 4.03
C ILE A 92 -11.26 -7.78 2.91
N PHE A 93 -12.41 -8.43 3.13
CA PHE A 93 -13.52 -8.44 2.18
C PHE A 93 -14.17 -7.06 2.05
N GLU A 94 -14.33 -6.37 3.16
CA GLU A 94 -14.87 -5.01 3.18
C GLU A 94 -13.95 -4.03 2.45
N LEU A 95 -12.64 -4.10 2.74
CA LEU A 95 -11.64 -3.33 2.01
C LEU A 95 -11.66 -3.63 0.50
N ALA A 96 -11.72 -4.92 0.13
CA ALA A 96 -11.77 -5.32 -1.27
C ALA A 96 -13.01 -4.78 -1.99
N ARG A 97 -14.18 -4.85 -1.34
CA ARG A 97 -15.43 -4.31 -1.87
C ARG A 97 -15.36 -2.80 -2.07
N GLU A 98 -15.02 -2.05 -1.02
CA GLU A 98 -14.96 -0.58 -1.09
C GLU A 98 -13.91 -0.08 -2.09
N THR A 99 -12.75 -0.75 -2.15
CA THR A 99 -11.72 -0.44 -3.15
C THR A 99 -12.25 -0.64 -4.56
N SER A 100 -12.98 -1.73 -4.80
CA SER A 100 -13.59 -2.01 -6.11
C SER A 100 -14.66 -0.97 -6.48
N GLU A 101 -15.50 -0.58 -5.52
CA GLU A 101 -16.53 0.45 -5.72
C GLU A 101 -15.92 1.81 -6.04
N LEU A 102 -14.92 2.26 -5.27
CA LEU A 102 -14.22 3.52 -5.51
C LEU A 102 -13.44 3.49 -6.82
N ALA A 103 -12.82 2.36 -7.18
CA ALA A 103 -12.13 2.20 -8.46
C ALA A 103 -13.10 2.20 -9.66
N ALA A 104 -14.35 1.74 -9.48
CA ALA A 104 -15.39 1.85 -10.51
C ALA A 104 -15.86 3.30 -10.66
N LEU A 105 -16.15 3.98 -9.54
CA LEU A 105 -16.51 5.41 -9.54
C LEU A 105 -15.40 6.29 -10.13
N ALA A 106 -14.14 5.96 -9.86
CA ALA A 106 -12.97 6.63 -10.43
C ALA A 106 -12.99 6.56 -11.96
N ARG A 107 -13.14 5.35 -12.51
CA ARG A 107 -13.18 5.11 -13.96
C ARG A 107 -14.38 5.78 -14.63
N ASP A 108 -15.51 5.85 -13.92
CA ASP A 108 -16.73 6.53 -14.36
C ASP A 108 -16.65 8.07 -14.23
N GLY A 109 -15.61 8.63 -13.59
CA GLY A 109 -15.51 10.06 -13.30
C GLY A 109 -16.53 10.56 -12.27
N LYS A 110 -17.06 9.68 -11.42
CA LYS A 110 -18.13 9.95 -10.44
C LYS A 110 -17.64 10.04 -8.99
N LEU A 111 -16.33 10.08 -8.77
CA LEU A 111 -15.78 10.28 -7.43
C LEU A 111 -16.15 11.67 -6.91
N LYS A 112 -16.67 11.71 -5.68
CA LYS A 112 -16.92 12.96 -4.98
C LYS A 112 -15.63 13.51 -4.38
N PRO A 113 -15.50 14.84 -4.23
CA PRO A 113 -14.34 15.46 -3.55
C PRO A 113 -14.06 14.88 -2.16
N GLU A 114 -15.11 14.56 -1.38
CA GLU A 114 -14.99 13.98 -0.04
C GLU A 114 -14.34 12.59 -0.02
N GLN A 115 -14.41 11.86 -1.14
CA GLN A 115 -13.82 10.53 -1.32
C GLN A 115 -12.35 10.59 -1.71
N MET A 116 -11.78 11.79 -1.94
CA MET A 116 -10.39 12.00 -2.34
C MET A 116 -9.58 12.79 -1.29
N GLN A 117 -10.17 13.03 -0.11
CA GLN A 117 -9.58 13.88 0.93
C GLN A 117 -9.44 13.14 2.27
N GLY A 118 -8.52 13.64 3.10
CA GLY A 118 -8.33 13.15 4.48
C GLY A 118 -7.54 11.86 4.59
N ALA A 119 -6.72 11.55 3.58
CA ALA A 119 -5.80 10.42 3.62
C ALA A 119 -4.69 10.63 4.67
N SER A 120 -4.25 9.52 5.24
CA SER A 120 -3.10 9.48 6.16
C SER A 120 -1.86 8.94 5.46
N PHE A 121 -2.06 8.05 4.50
CA PHE A 121 -1.02 7.39 3.73
C PHE A 121 -1.57 6.94 2.37
N THR A 122 -0.73 6.94 1.35
CA THR A 122 -1.10 6.55 -0.01
C THR A 122 -0.38 5.27 -0.45
N ILE A 123 -1.10 4.38 -1.13
CA ILE A 123 -0.56 3.22 -1.83
C ILE A 123 -0.74 3.41 -3.35
N SER A 124 0.36 3.45 -4.09
CA SER A 124 0.35 3.46 -5.55
C SER A 124 0.77 2.11 -6.09
N SER A 125 -0.16 1.36 -6.68
CA SER A 125 0.11 0.03 -7.23
C SER A 125 0.17 0.06 -8.75
N LEU A 126 1.35 -0.20 -9.31
CA LEU A 126 1.61 -0.31 -10.75
C LEU A 126 1.78 -1.76 -11.21
N GLY A 127 1.39 -2.74 -10.38
CA GLY A 127 1.60 -4.16 -10.65
C GLY A 127 0.99 -4.67 -11.96
N GLY A 128 -0.08 -4.02 -12.44
CA GLY A 128 -0.72 -4.36 -13.72
C GLY A 128 0.01 -3.85 -14.97
N ILE A 129 0.84 -2.81 -14.84
CA ILE A 129 1.55 -2.18 -15.96
C ILE A 129 2.95 -2.79 -16.11
N GLY A 130 3.68 -2.94 -15.00
CA GLY A 130 5.05 -3.47 -15.00
C GLY A 130 6.03 -2.64 -14.18
N GLY A 131 7.31 -2.77 -14.50
CA GLY A 131 8.41 -2.10 -13.81
C GLY A 131 8.95 -2.87 -12.60
N THR A 132 10.23 -2.64 -12.29
CA THR A 132 10.91 -3.27 -11.15
C THR A 132 10.83 -2.38 -9.92
N TYR A 133 11.22 -1.11 -10.03
CA TYR A 133 11.12 -0.13 -8.97
C TYR A 133 10.77 1.23 -9.58
N PHE A 134 10.09 2.07 -8.80
CA PHE A 134 9.87 3.48 -9.15
C PHE A 134 9.94 4.35 -7.90
N SER A 135 10.09 5.67 -8.08
CA SER A 135 10.13 6.64 -6.98
C SER A 135 8.81 7.40 -6.93
N PRO A 136 7.80 6.91 -6.16
CA PRO A 136 6.52 7.60 -6.05
C PRO A 136 6.70 8.98 -5.41
N ILE A 137 5.89 9.94 -5.85
CA ILE A 137 5.88 11.30 -5.29
C ILE A 137 4.91 11.34 -4.11
N VAL A 138 5.38 11.85 -2.97
CA VAL A 138 4.55 11.99 -1.76
C VAL A 138 3.41 12.97 -2.02
N ASN A 139 2.18 12.57 -1.68
CA ASN A 139 0.99 13.40 -1.82
C ASN A 139 0.82 14.34 -0.62
N ALA A 140 1.39 15.55 -0.68
CA ALA A 140 1.27 16.52 0.41
C ALA A 140 -0.22 16.80 0.73
N PRO A 141 -0.62 16.90 2.03
CA PRO A 141 0.23 17.04 3.21
C PRO A 141 0.64 15.71 3.88
N GLU A 142 0.47 14.56 3.23
CA GLU A 142 1.00 13.28 3.72
C GLU A 142 2.53 13.30 3.75
N VAL A 143 3.12 12.45 4.58
CA VAL A 143 4.57 12.37 4.76
C VAL A 143 5.22 11.20 4.04
N ALA A 144 4.43 10.23 3.55
CA ALA A 144 4.94 9.06 2.86
C ALA A 144 3.93 8.42 1.90
N ILE A 145 4.45 7.67 0.93
CA ILE A 145 3.69 6.91 -0.08
C ILE A 145 4.39 5.58 -0.37
N LEU A 146 3.62 4.49 -0.45
CA LEU A 146 4.11 3.17 -0.84
C LEU A 146 3.83 2.91 -2.32
N GLY A 147 4.88 2.77 -3.10
CA GLY A 147 4.86 2.23 -4.45
C GLY A 147 4.95 0.71 -4.44
N VAL A 148 4.12 0.05 -5.24
CA VAL A 148 4.11 -1.40 -5.41
C VAL A 148 4.25 -1.73 -6.90
N SER A 149 5.29 -2.47 -7.24
CA SER A 149 5.63 -2.85 -8.61
C SER A 149 5.18 -4.28 -8.92
N LYS A 150 5.37 -4.70 -10.17
CA LYS A 150 4.98 -6.03 -10.63
C LYS A 150 5.79 -7.11 -9.90
N ALA A 151 5.10 -8.04 -9.26
CA ALA A 151 5.74 -9.19 -8.66
C ALA A 151 6.29 -10.14 -9.72
N ALA A 152 7.42 -10.77 -9.42
CA ALA A 152 8.09 -11.71 -10.31
C ALA A 152 8.68 -12.88 -9.53
N MET A 153 8.72 -14.05 -10.16
CA MET A 153 9.45 -15.19 -9.60
C MET A 153 10.95 -14.91 -9.63
N LYS A 154 11.59 -14.94 -8.47
CA LYS A 154 13.04 -14.77 -8.33
C LYS A 154 13.64 -15.97 -7.57
N PRO A 155 14.89 -16.37 -7.87
CA PRO A 155 15.62 -17.32 -7.04
C PRO A 155 16.04 -16.64 -5.73
N VAL A 156 15.64 -17.21 -4.59
CA VAL A 156 16.03 -16.75 -3.26
C VAL A 156 16.84 -17.85 -2.58
N TRP A 157 17.97 -17.48 -1.99
CA TRP A 157 18.81 -18.42 -1.24
C TRP A 157 18.19 -18.69 0.14
N ASP A 158 17.87 -19.95 0.44
CA ASP A 158 17.30 -20.36 1.73
C ASP A 158 18.37 -20.71 2.79
N GLY A 159 19.65 -20.55 2.45
CA GLY A 159 20.78 -21.00 3.27
C GLY A 159 21.46 -22.26 2.74
N LYS A 160 20.81 -23.02 1.85
CA LYS A 160 21.33 -24.29 1.28
C LYS A 160 21.16 -24.40 -0.23
N GLN A 161 20.08 -23.86 -0.79
CA GLN A 161 19.77 -23.92 -2.21
C GLN A 161 18.98 -22.67 -2.65
N PHE A 162 18.92 -22.45 -3.95
CA PHE A 162 18.01 -21.46 -4.52
C PHE A 162 16.61 -22.05 -4.65
N ILE A 163 15.64 -21.39 -4.02
CA ILE A 163 14.22 -21.72 -4.15
C ILE A 163 13.49 -20.62 -4.92
N PRO A 164 12.52 -20.96 -5.78
CA PRO A 164 11.72 -19.97 -6.48
C PRO A 164 10.73 -19.32 -5.52
N ARG A 165 10.80 -17.99 -5.34
CA ARG A 165 9.85 -17.21 -4.53
C ARG A 165 9.27 -16.05 -5.32
N LEU A 166 7.99 -15.75 -5.10
CA LEU A 166 7.27 -14.65 -5.72
C LEU A 166 7.62 -13.37 -4.98
N ILE A 167 8.47 -12.56 -5.59
CA ILE A 167 9.00 -11.35 -4.98
C ILE A 167 8.26 -10.14 -5.54
N CYS A 168 7.70 -9.33 -4.64
CA CYS A 168 7.04 -8.06 -4.92
C CYS A 168 7.98 -6.90 -4.55
N PRO A 169 8.44 -6.12 -5.54
CA PRO A 169 9.24 -4.94 -5.25
C PRO A 169 8.38 -3.80 -4.70
N LEU A 170 8.87 -3.17 -3.64
CA LEU A 170 8.24 -2.09 -2.91
C LEU A 170 9.15 -0.85 -2.92
N SER A 171 8.54 0.32 -3.02
CA SER A 171 9.22 1.61 -3.02
C SER A 171 8.54 2.57 -2.04
N LEU A 172 9.12 2.81 -0.87
CA LEU A 172 8.60 3.77 0.09
C LEU A 172 9.27 5.13 -0.13
N SER A 173 8.54 6.11 -0.63
CA SER A 173 8.99 7.50 -0.59
C SER A 173 8.49 8.19 0.67
N ALA A 174 9.37 8.90 1.36
CA ALA A 174 9.03 9.65 2.57
C ALA A 174 9.70 11.02 2.58
N ASP A 175 9.04 12.00 3.20
CA ASP A 175 9.64 13.31 3.46
C ASP A 175 10.68 13.19 4.58
N HIS A 176 11.94 13.39 4.22
CA HIS A 176 13.08 13.28 5.12
C HIS A 176 13.09 14.36 6.21
N ARG A 177 12.24 15.41 6.11
CA ARG A 177 12.02 16.36 7.22
C ARG A 177 11.40 15.70 8.44
N VAL A 178 10.56 14.67 8.21
CA VAL A 178 9.80 13.96 9.24
C VAL A 178 10.41 12.59 9.50
N CYS A 179 10.65 11.84 8.44
CA CYS A 179 11.12 10.46 8.50
C CYS A 179 12.64 10.41 8.24
N SER A 180 13.43 10.60 9.30
CA SER A 180 14.89 10.47 9.24
C SER A 180 15.36 9.01 9.32
N VAL A 181 16.49 8.68 8.68
CA VAL A 181 17.11 7.33 8.57
C VAL A 181 17.29 6.57 9.91
N ASN A 182 17.32 7.27 11.05
CA ASN A 182 17.39 6.65 12.39
C ASN A 182 16.05 6.10 12.91
N VAL A 183 14.93 6.47 12.28
CA VAL A 183 13.69 5.70 12.40
C VAL A 183 13.94 4.43 11.61
N ARG A 184 14.49 3.42 12.29
CA ARG A 184 14.78 2.06 11.82
C ARG A 184 13.71 1.66 10.80
N LEU A 185 14.04 1.87 9.53
CA LEU A 185 13.07 1.81 8.44
C LEU A 185 12.28 0.50 8.56
N PRO A 186 10.98 0.48 8.22
CA PRO A 186 10.20 -0.74 8.07
C PRO A 186 10.89 -1.84 7.23
N SER A 187 11.93 -1.45 6.46
CA SER A 187 12.70 -2.26 5.53
C SER A 187 13.23 -3.57 6.09
N ARG A 188 13.77 -3.61 7.31
CA ARG A 188 14.32 -4.87 7.85
C ARG A 188 13.35 -5.74 8.65
N CYS A 189 12.22 -5.22 9.13
CA CYS A 189 11.48 -5.93 10.18
C CYS A 189 9.95 -5.78 10.16
N ALA A 190 9.40 -4.71 9.57
CA ALA A 190 7.96 -4.48 9.64
C ALA A 190 7.22 -4.94 8.39
N LEU A 191 7.77 -4.77 7.19
CA LEU A 191 7.17 -5.38 6.00
C LEU A 191 7.42 -6.89 6.01
N LYS A 192 8.63 -7.34 6.32
CA LYS A 192 8.96 -8.77 6.41
C LYS A 192 8.10 -9.52 7.44
N GLY A 193 7.96 -8.99 8.66
CA GLY A 193 7.13 -9.59 9.71
C GLY A 193 5.61 -9.38 9.56
N ILE A 194 5.14 -8.75 8.49
CA ILE A 194 3.71 -8.71 8.13
C ILE A 194 3.40 -9.73 7.01
N TYR A 195 4.41 -10.18 6.26
CA TYR A 195 4.28 -11.17 5.19
C TYR A 195 4.75 -12.59 5.61
N ASP A 196 5.54 -12.71 6.68
CA ASP A 196 5.87 -13.96 7.41
C ASP A 196 4.84 -14.24 8.52
#